data_AF-A0A938EPT4-F1
#
_entry.id   AF-A0A938EPT4-F1
#
_cell.length_a   1.000
_cell.length_b   1.000
_cell.length_c   1.000
_cell.angle_alpha   90.00
_cell.angle_beta   90.00
_cell.angle_gamma   90.00
#
_symmetry.space_group_name_H-M   'P 1'
#
loop_
_entity.id
_entity.type
_entity.pdbx_description
1 polymer ?
#
loop_
_entity_poly.entity_id
_entity_poly.type
_entity_poly.pdbx_seq_one_letter_code
_entity_poly.pdbx_strand_id
1 'polypeptide(L)'
;CPARNAKVGGAKGSMHLQGRAFDFVATVPGGLLARARLLAWVRADLPPGGVGSYATRGRAKMLHYDTGPERGWGPHLTETQQ
;
A
#
# COMPACT_ATOMS: atom_id res chain seq x y z
N CYS A 1 -0.78 -13.30 -11.08
CA CYS A 1 -0.90 -14.78 -11.17
C CYS A 1 -0.17 -15.43 -9.98
N PRO A 2 -0.55 -16.67 -9.58
CA PRO A 2 0.06 -17.40 -8.46
C PRO A 2 1.59 -17.51 -8.55
N ALA A 3 2.11 -17.86 -9.73
CA ALA A 3 3.55 -17.98 -9.96
C ALA A 3 4.31 -16.66 -9.68
N ARG A 4 3.77 -15.52 -10.15
CA ARG A 4 4.36 -14.20 -9.88
C ARG A 4 4.27 -13.82 -8.40
N ASN A 5 3.14 -14.10 -7.75
CA ASN A 5 2.95 -13.81 -6.32
C ASN A 5 3.96 -14.60 -5.47
N ALA A 6 4.15 -15.89 -5.75
CA ALA A 6 5.17 -16.70 -5.08
C ALA A 6 6.58 -16.17 -5.33
N LYS A 7 6.92 -15.82 -6.58
CA LYS A 7 8.24 -15.28 -6.97
C LYS A 7 8.63 -14.02 -6.19
N VAL A 8 7.68 -13.16 -5.85
CA VAL A 8 7.93 -11.91 -5.11
C VAL A 8 7.78 -12.06 -3.59
N GLY A 9 7.59 -13.29 -3.08
CA GLY A 9 7.34 -13.53 -1.66
C GLY A 9 5.99 -13.00 -1.18
N GLY A 10 5.01 -12.90 -2.08
CA GLY A 10 3.67 -12.42 -1.78
C GLY A 10 2.90 -13.36 -0.86
N ALA A 11 1.94 -12.81 -0.10
CA ALA A 11 1.13 -13.57 0.83
C ALA A 11 0.27 -14.64 0.13
N LYS A 12 0.04 -15.78 0.80
CA LYS A 12 -0.82 -16.87 0.29
C LYS A 12 -2.25 -16.40 -0.01
N GLY A 13 -2.78 -15.49 0.81
CA GLY A 13 -4.09 -14.85 0.64
C GLY A 13 -4.04 -13.49 -0.05
N SER A 14 -3.04 -13.21 -0.90
CA SER A 14 -2.86 -11.90 -1.54
C SER A 14 -4.08 -11.50 -2.38
N MET A 15 -4.58 -10.28 -2.18
CA MET A 15 -5.71 -9.74 -2.94
C MET A 15 -5.38 -9.53 -4.43
N HIS A 16 -4.09 -9.44 -4.79
CA HIS A 16 -3.62 -9.45 -6.20
C HIS A 16 -3.97 -10.75 -6.92
N LEU A 17 -4.11 -11.86 -6.21
CA LEU A 17 -4.52 -13.14 -6.81
C LEU A 17 -6.00 -13.18 -7.16
N GLN A 18 -6.79 -12.29 -6.56
CA GLN A 18 -8.23 -12.21 -6.73
C GLN A 18 -8.65 -11.06 -7.66
N GLY A 19 -7.69 -10.31 -8.22
CA GLY A 19 -7.97 -9.11 -9.02
C GLY A 19 -8.52 -7.94 -8.18
N ARG A 20 -8.30 -7.96 -6.87
CA ARG A 20 -8.90 -7.03 -5.89
C ARG A 20 -7.90 -6.05 -5.27
N ALA A 21 -6.69 -6.00 -5.81
CA ALA A 21 -5.64 -5.11 -5.36
C ALA A 21 -4.89 -4.51 -6.55
N PHE A 22 -4.30 -3.34 -6.32
CA PHE A 22 -3.34 -2.75 -7.23
C PHE A 22 -2.19 -2.13 -6.44
N ASP A 23 -1.02 -2.15 -7.08
CA ASP A 23 0.17 -1.49 -6.59
C ASP A 23 0.51 -0.33 -7.53
N PHE A 24 0.91 0.81 -6.98
CA PHE A 24 1.24 1.99 -7.78
C PHE A 24 2.43 2.75 -7.22
N VAL A 25 3.12 3.48 -8.09
CA VAL A 25 4.22 4.36 -7.72
C VAL A 25 3.76 5.79 -7.95
N ALA A 26 3.79 6.59 -6.89
CA ALA A 26 3.53 8.02 -6.98
C ALA A 26 4.83 8.81 -6.71
N THR A 27 5.19 9.66 -7.66
CA THR A 27 6.23 10.67 -7.47
C THR A 27 5.56 11.92 -6.93
N VAL A 28 5.63 12.09 -5.61
CA VAL A 28 5.06 13.25 -4.92
C VAL A 28 6.21 14.15 -4.45
N PRO A 29 6.24 15.43 -4.87
CA PRO A 29 7.11 16.43 -4.25
C PRO A 29 6.83 16.50 -2.74
N GLY A 30 7.87 16.68 -1.92
CA GLY A 30 7.72 16.70 -0.46
C GLY A 30 7.99 15.36 0.25
N GLY A 31 8.51 14.36 -0.48
CA GLY A 31 9.20 13.22 0.13
C GLY A 31 8.29 12.28 0.91
N LEU A 32 8.53 12.15 2.21
CA LEU A 32 7.86 11.16 3.06
C LEU A 32 6.45 11.59 3.47
N LEU A 33 6.32 12.83 3.95
CA LEU A 33 5.07 13.40 4.44
C LEU A 33 4.01 13.48 3.34
N ALA A 34 4.40 13.85 2.12
CA ALA A 34 3.50 13.88 0.98
C ALA A 34 2.91 12.50 0.65
N ARG A 35 3.68 11.42 0.85
CA ARG A 35 3.19 10.05 0.65
C ARG A 35 2.25 9.60 1.76
N ALA A 36 2.51 9.97 3.01
CA ALA A 36 1.59 9.70 4.12
C ALA A 36 0.23 10.37 3.87
N ARG A 37 0.24 11.63 3.43
CA ARG A 37 -0.98 12.36 3.05
C ARG A 37 -1.71 11.71 1.88
N LEU A 38 -0.98 11.24 0.87
CA LEU A 38 -1.58 10.50 -0.25
C LEU A 38 -2.29 9.23 0.23
N LEU A 39 -1.70 8.47 1.16
CA LEU A 39 -2.33 7.27 1.71
C LEU A 39 -3.55 7.59 2.59
N ALA A 40 -3.48 8.69 3.35
CA ALA A 40 -4.63 9.17 4.11
C ALA A 40 -5.79 9.57 3.19
N TRP A 41 -5.49 10.25 2.08
CA TRP A 41 -6.48 10.59 1.06
C TRP A 41 -7.08 9.35 0.40
N VAL A 42 -6.26 8.37 0.00
CA VAL A 42 -6.72 7.09 -0.55
C VAL A 42 -7.67 6.37 0.42
N ARG A 43 -7.38 6.40 1.73
CA ARG A 43 -8.26 5.82 2.75
C ARG A 43 -9.58 6.56 2.92
N ALA A 44 -9.58 7.88 2.73
CA ALA A 44 -10.76 8.70 2.91
C ALA A 44 -11.71 8.62 1.70
N ASP A 45 -11.16 8.56 0.48
CA ASP A 45 -11.94 8.66 -0.77
C ASP A 45 -12.33 7.29 -1.36
N LEU A 46 -11.60 6.22 -1.02
CA LEU A 46 -11.92 4.88 -1.51
C LEU A 46 -12.71 4.05 -0.50
N PRO A 47 -13.47 3.04 -0.95
CA PRO A 47 -14.13 2.10 -0.06
C PRO A 47 -13.15 1.46 0.94
N PRO A 48 -13.63 1.07 2.14
CA PRO A 48 -12.82 0.42 3.16
C PRO A 48 -12.02 -0.75 2.61
N GLY A 49 -10.77 -0.86 3.05
CA GLY A 49 -9.82 -1.76 2.43
C GLY A 49 -8.44 -1.78 3.09
N GLY A 50 -7.56 -2.60 2.55
CA GLY A 50 -6.15 -2.59 2.93
C GLY A 50 -5.40 -1.47 2.21
N VAL A 51 -4.68 -0.65 2.97
CA VAL A 51 -3.83 0.41 2.43
C VAL A 51 -2.44 0.30 3.03
N GLY A 52 -1.41 0.36 2.20
CA GLY A 52 -0.05 0.17 2.68
C GLY A 52 1.03 0.80 1.82
N SER A 53 2.23 0.85 2.39
CA SER A 53 3.45 1.28 1.71
C SER A 53 4.53 0.22 1.86
N TYR A 54 5.09 -0.23 0.74
CA TYR A 54 6.29 -1.07 0.73
C TYR A 54 7.54 -0.20 0.84
N ALA A 55 8.18 -0.23 2.01
CA ALA A 55 9.51 0.36 2.17
C ALA A 55 10.55 -0.68 1.74
N THR A 56 11.13 -0.53 0.55
CA THR A 56 12.36 -1.26 0.20
C THR A 56 13.54 -0.30 0.26
N ARG A 57 14.60 -0.71 0.97
CA ARG A 57 15.82 0.08 1.19
C ARG A 57 16.26 0.75 -0.11
N GLY A 58 16.10 2.08 -0.20
CA GLY A 58 16.62 2.89 -1.30
C GLY A 58 15.86 2.87 -2.64
N ARG A 59 14.67 2.26 -2.76
CA ARG A 59 13.90 2.25 -4.03
C ARG A 59 12.49 2.84 -3.88
N ALA A 60 11.90 3.23 -5.01
CA ALA A 60 10.59 3.85 -5.10
C ALA A 60 9.58 3.13 -4.22
N LYS A 61 9.02 3.88 -3.25
CA LYS A 61 8.09 3.34 -2.25
C LYS A 61 6.77 3.07 -2.94
N MET A 62 6.58 1.81 -3.35
CA MET A 62 5.35 1.36 -3.98
C MET A 62 4.22 1.37 -2.93
N LEU A 63 3.09 1.95 -3.32
CA LEU A 63 1.88 2.03 -2.52
C LEU A 63 0.94 0.90 -2.92
N HIS A 64 0.13 0.46 -1.97
CA HIS A 64 -0.81 -0.64 -2.11
C HIS A 64 -2.20 -0.19 -1.71
N TYR A 65 -3.19 -0.58 -2.51
CA TYR A 65 -4.60 -0.57 -2.13
C TYR A 65 -5.25 -1.92 -2.50
N ASP A 66 -6.11 -2.42 -1.62
CA ASP A 66 -6.97 -3.56 -1.87
C ASP A 66 -8.33 -3.44 -1.19
N THR A 67 -9.31 -4.16 -1.73
CA THR A 67 -10.70 -4.18 -1.22
C THR A 67 -10.96 -5.26 -0.17
N GLY A 68 -9.92 -5.83 0.46
CA GLY A 68 -10.04 -6.82 1.52
C GLY A 68 -10.41 -6.19 2.89
N PRO A 69 -10.20 -6.90 4.01
CA PRO A 69 -10.44 -6.34 5.34
C PRO A 69 -9.62 -5.07 5.60
N GLU A 70 -10.21 -4.12 6.33
CA GLU A 70 -9.54 -2.86 6.65
C GLU A 70 -8.25 -3.08 7.43
N ARG A 71 -7.13 -2.57 6.92
CA ARG A 71 -5.80 -2.72 7.54
C ARG A 71 -4.82 -1.69 7.03
N GLY A 72 -3.77 -1.45 7.82
CA GLY A 72 -2.69 -0.52 7.50
C GLY A 72 -1.33 -1.13 7.77
N TRP A 73 -0.38 -0.95 6.85
CA TRP A 73 1.01 -1.32 7.10
C TRP A 73 2.02 -0.42 6.39
N GLY A 74 3.22 -0.37 6.95
CA GLY A 74 4.33 0.43 6.45
C GLY A 74 4.70 1.56 7.42
N PRO A 75 5.87 2.19 7.24
CA PRO A 75 6.47 3.03 8.27
C PRO A 75 5.77 4.38 8.50
N HIS A 76 4.65 4.66 7.82
CA HIS A 76 4.02 5.98 7.73
C HIS A 76 2.52 5.97 8.07
N LEU A 77 2.02 4.84 8.59
CA LEU A 77 0.63 4.68 9.02
C LEU A 77 0.48 4.60 10.55
N THR A 78 1.56 4.83 11.31
CA THR A 78 1.59 4.79 12.78
C THR A 78 1.93 6.12 13.44
N GLU A 79 2.01 7.23 12.70
CA GLU A 79 1.97 8.56 13.34
C GLU A 79 0.51 8.92 13.63
N THR A 80 0.03 8.39 14.75
CA THR A 80 -1.13 8.95 15.45
C THR A 80 -0.84 10.41 15.72
N GLN A 81 -1.77 11.27 15.34
CA GLN A 81 -1.82 12.66 15.78
C GLN A 81 -1.69 12.72 17.30
N GLN A 82 -0.58 13.24 17.82
CA GLN A 82 -0.45 13.93 19.10
C GLN A 82 0.59 15.04 18.95
#